data_AF-A0A1M3CL78-F1
#
_entry.id   AF-A0A1M3CL78-F1
#
_cell.length_a   1.000
_cell.length_b   1.000
_cell.length_c   1.000
_cell.angle_alpha   90.00
_cell.angle_beta   90.00
_cell.angle_gamma   90.00
#
_symmetry.space_group_name_H-M   'P 1'
#
loop_
_entity.id
_entity.type
_entity.pdbx_description
1 polymer ?
#
loop_
_entity_poly.entity_id
_entity_poly.type
_entity_poly.pdbx_seq_one_letter_code
_entity_poly.pdbx_strand_id
1 'polypeptide(L)' 'MGQVPPQKFDAEYVAHLRELLDIAVEQIGPEHRTPAAKARMAETLVRNAADGITDAHHLMEVTVRAGEDAAN' A
#
# COMPACT_ATOMS: atom_id res chain seq x y z
N MET A 1 22.09 -3.56 -12.49
CA MET A 1 20.75 -3.49 -11.88
C MET A 1 20.97 -3.12 -10.43
N GLY A 2 20.67 -1.89 -10.04
CA GLY A 2 20.88 -1.42 -8.68
C GLY A 2 19.82 -2.04 -7.78
N GLN A 3 20.20 -3.05 -7.02
CA GLN A 3 19.41 -3.51 -5.89
C GLN A 3 19.34 -2.32 -4.92
N VAL A 4 18.19 -1.66 -4.86
CA VAL A 4 17.92 -0.63 -3.85
C VAL A 4 18.22 -1.28 -2.50
N PRO A 5 19.03 -0.65 -1.62
CA PRO A 5 19.29 -1.21 -0.29
C PRO A 5 17.95 -1.49 0.40
N PRO A 6 17.86 -2.50 1.30
CA PRO A 6 16.63 -2.76 2.03
C PRO A 6 16.17 -1.44 2.63
N GLN A 7 15.05 -0.92 2.12
CA GLN A 7 14.55 0.38 2.52
C GLN A 7 14.42 0.33 4.02
N LYS A 8 15.20 1.16 4.72
CA LYS A 8 14.95 1.35 6.13
C LYS A 8 13.54 1.93 6.20
N PHE A 9 12.64 1.17 6.81
CA PHE A 9 11.34 1.67 7.23
C PHE A 9 11.57 2.69 8.35
N ASP A 10 12.16 3.83 8.00
CA ASP A 10 12.34 4.96 8.90
C ASP A 10 10.96 5.56 9.19
N ALA A 11 10.83 6.26 10.33
CA ALA A 11 9.55 6.77 10.79
C ALA A 11 8.84 7.67 9.75
N GLU A 12 9.61 8.47 9.02
CA GLU A 12 9.10 9.32 7.93
C GLU A 12 8.56 8.49 6.75
N TYR A 13 9.26 7.40 6.40
CA TYR A 13 8.82 6.51 5.33
C TYR A 13 7.56 5.73 5.72
N VAL A 14 7.48 5.23 6.96
CA VAL A 14 6.28 4.58 7.49
C VAL A 14 5.10 5.54 7.54
N ALA A 15 5.34 6.81 7.93
CA ALA A 15 4.29 7.84 7.90
C ALA A 15 3.78 8.09 6.48
N HIS A 16 4.69 8.15 5.50
CA HIS A 16 4.32 8.29 4.10
C HIS A 16 3.49 7.10 3.60
N LEU A 17 3.93 5.86 3.86
CA LEU A 17 3.16 4.66 3.49
C LEU A 17 1.77 4.64 4.15
N ARG A 18 1.67 5.11 5.39
CA ARG A 18 0.39 5.19 6.09
C ARG A 18 -0.56 6.22 5.44
N GLU A 19 -0.03 7.35 5.01
CA GLU A 19 -0.79 8.36 4.27
C GLU A 19 -1.29 7.80 2.92
N LEU A 20 -0.41 7.12 2.17
CA LEU A 20 -0.79 6.44 0.93
C LEU A 20 -1.87 5.38 1.16
N LEU A 21 -1.77 4.62 2.26
CA LEU A 21 -2.77 3.63 2.63
C LEU A 21 -4.13 4.28 2.93
N ASP A 22 -4.15 5.36 3.71
CA ASP A 22 -5.40 6.04 4.03
C ASP A 22 -6.05 6.64 2.76
N ILE A 23 -5.26 7.23 1.85
CA ILE A 23 -5.74 7.68 0.53
C ILE A 23 -6.29 6.52 -0.30
N ALA A 24 -5.57 5.39 -0.36
CA ALA A 24 -6.02 4.22 -1.11
C ALA A 24 -7.33 3.65 -0.52
N VAL A 25 -7.48 3.65 0.80
CA VAL A 25 -8.71 3.26 1.48
C VAL A 25 -9.86 4.22 1.15
N GLU A 26 -9.56 5.49 0.92
CA GLU A 26 -10.57 6.44 0.45
C GLU A 26 -11.01 6.19 -1.00
N GLN A 27 -10.12 5.66 -1.84
CA GLN A 27 -10.41 5.31 -3.25
C GLN A 27 -11.30 4.07 -3.39
N ILE A 28 -11.24 3.12 -2.46
CA ILE A 28 -12.16 1.98 -2.46
C ILE A 28 -13.55 2.41 -1.98
N GLY A 29 -14.58 1.85 -2.60
CA GLY A 29 -15.98 2.10 -2.25
C GLY A 29 -16.23 1.84 -0.75
N PRO A 30 -17.09 2.62 -0.08
CA PRO A 30 -17.33 2.50 1.37
C PRO A 30 -17.83 1.11 1.79
N GLU A 31 -18.48 0.38 0.88
CA GLU A 31 -18.89 -1.02 1.05
C GLU A 31 -17.71 -2.00 1.18
N HIS A 32 -16.56 -1.65 0.59
CA HIS A 32 -15.34 -2.45 0.56
C HIS A 32 -14.32 -2.03 1.64
N ARG A 33 -14.56 -0.94 2.38
CA ARG A 33 -13.71 -0.44 3.47
C ARG A 33 -13.79 -1.31 4.73
N THR A 34 -13.59 -2.61 4.58
CA THR A 34 -13.53 -3.56 5.69
C THR A 34 -12.14 -3.56 6.33
N PRO A 35 -12.01 -3.98 7.61
CA PRO A 35 -10.70 -4.17 8.24
C PRO A 35 -9.80 -5.13 7.47
N ALA A 36 -10.40 -6.15 6.81
CA ALA A 36 -9.68 -7.12 6.00
C ALA A 36 -9.10 -6.49 4.72
N ALA A 37 -9.88 -5.68 4.01
CA ALA A 37 -9.40 -4.93 2.85
C ALA A 37 -8.25 -3.98 3.25
N LYS A 38 -8.43 -3.18 4.31
CA LYS A 38 -7.38 -2.27 4.79
C LYS A 38 -6.09 -3.00 5.17
N ALA A 39 -6.17 -4.18 5.78
CA ALA A 39 -5.00 -4.99 6.11
C ALA A 39 -4.28 -5.52 4.85
N ARG A 40 -5.03 -6.00 3.86
CA ARG A 40 -4.47 -6.52 2.60
C ARG A 40 -3.84 -5.41 1.75
N MET A 41 -4.43 -4.23 1.77
CA MET A 41 -3.88 -3.00 1.19
C MET A 41 -2.55 -2.63 1.85
N ALA A 42 -2.51 -2.60 3.19
CA ALA A 42 -1.29 -2.29 3.94
C ALA A 42 -0.17 -3.29 3.65
N GLU A 43 -0.48 -4.58 3.65
CA GLU A 43 0.47 -5.65 3.32
C GLU A 43 1.03 -5.48 1.90
N THR A 44 0.15 -5.28 0.91
CA THR A 44 0.55 -5.10 -0.50
C THR A 44 1.46 -3.89 -0.65
N LEU A 45 1.10 -2.76 -0.04
CA LEU A 45 1.87 -1.53 -0.07
C LEU A 45 3.27 -1.73 0.51
N VAL A 46 3.36 -2.29 1.72
CA VAL A 46 4.64 -2.54 2.42
C VAL A 46 5.50 -3.56 1.67
N ARG A 47 4.89 -4.59 1.08
CA ARG A 47 5.60 -5.62 0.32
C ARG A 47 6.22 -5.06 -0.95
N ASN A 48 5.47 -4.25 -1.72
CA ASN A 48 6.00 -3.60 -2.91
C ASN A 48 7.08 -2.57 -2.57
N ALA A 49 6.89 -1.80 -1.50
CA ALA A 49 7.93 -0.92 -0.97
C ALA A 49 9.20 -1.71 -0.58
N ALA A 50 9.05 -2.86 0.08
CA ALA A 50 10.18 -3.73 0.44
C ALA A 50 10.89 -4.35 -0.78
N ASP A 51 10.19 -4.59 -1.88
CA ASP A 51 10.75 -4.98 -3.19
C ASP A 51 11.49 -3.83 -3.90
N GLY A 52 11.50 -2.62 -3.29
CA GLY A 52 12.16 -1.43 -3.83
C GLY A 52 11.29 -0.65 -4.82
N ILE A 53 9.99 -0.95 -4.91
CA ILE A 53 9.04 -0.21 -5.72
C ILE A 53 8.58 1.00 -4.92
N THR A 54 9.03 2.18 -5.35
CA THR A 54 8.68 3.46 -4.71
C THR A 54 7.79 4.34 -5.57
N ASP A 55 7.37 3.84 -6.73
CA ASP A 55 6.50 4.58 -7.62
C ASP A 55 5.11 4.70 -7.00
N ALA A 56 4.74 5.92 -6.61
CA ALA A 56 3.49 6.18 -5.89
C ALA A 56 2.27 5.77 -6.72
N HIS A 57 2.30 5.94 -8.04
CA HIS A 57 1.19 5.57 -8.92
C HIS A 57 1.03 4.05 -8.98
N HIS A 58 2.14 3.33 -9.12
CA HIS A 58 2.15 1.87 -9.08
C HIS A 58 1.68 1.35 -7.72
N LEU A 59 2.20 1.91 -6.62
CA LEU A 59 1.82 1.56 -5.26
C LEU A 59 0.32 1.77 -5.01
N MET A 60 -0.25 2.89 -5.46
CA MET A 60 -1.70 3.11 -5.36
C MET A 60 -2.51 2.08 -6.15
N GLU A 61 -2.13 1.82 -7.41
CA GLU A 61 -2.88 0.90 -8.27
C GLU A 61 -2.92 -0.52 -7.68
N VAL A 62 -1.77 -1.06 -7.24
CA VAL A 62 -1.71 -2.40 -6.65
C VAL A 62 -2.42 -2.44 -5.30
N THR A 63 -2.36 -1.37 -4.51
CA THR A 63 -2.99 -1.28 -3.20
C THR A 63 -4.52 -1.24 -3.33
N VAL A 64 -5.06 -0.38 -4.20
CA VAL A 64 -6.51 -0.29 -4.45
C VAL A 64 -7.05 -1.62 -4.95
N ARG A 65 -6.40 -2.22 -5.94
CA ARG A 65 -6.79 -3.51 -6.49
C ARG A 65 -6.78 -4.64 -5.45
N ALA A 66 -5.80 -4.65 -4.55
CA ALA A 66 -5.73 -5.61 -3.45
C ALA A 66 -6.85 -5.40 -2.42
N GLY A 67 -7.26 -4.15 -2.19
CA GLY A 67 -8.41 -3.81 -1.34
C GLY A 67 -9.73 -4.28 -1.93
N GLU A 68 -9.94 -4.08 -3.23
CA GLU A 68 -11.13 -4.57 -3.95
C GLU A 68 -11.21 -6.11 -3.93
N ASP A 69 -10.10 -6.81 -4.18
CA ASP A 69 -10.05 -8.29 -4.16
C ASP A 69 -10.27 -8.88 -2.76
N ALA A 70 -9.90 -8.19 -1.69
CA ALA A 70 -10.17 -8.65 -0.32
C ALA A 70 -11.62 -8.43 0.14
N ALA A 71 -12.37 -7.58 -0.55
CA ALA A 71 -13.73 -7.24 -0.19
C ALA A 71 -14.80 -8.10 -0.89
N ASN A 72 -14.37 -9.05 -1.73
CA ASN A 72 -15.22 -10.00 -2.45
C ASN A 72 -15.13 -11.43 -1.89
#